data_AF-A0A6A4HBQ8-F1
#
_entry.id   AF-A0A6A4HBQ8-F1
#
_cell.length_a   1.000
_cell.length_b   1.000
_cell.length_c   1.000
_cell.angle_alpha   90.00
_cell.angle_beta   90.00
_cell.angle_gamma   90.00
#
_symmetry.space_group_name_H-M   'P 1'
#
loop_
_entity.id
_entity.type
_entity.pdbx_description
1 polymer ?
#
loop_
_entity_poly.entity_id
_entity_poly.type
_entity_poly.pdbx_seq_one_letter_code
_entity_poly.pdbx_strand_id
1 'polypeptide(L)' 'MYSTACTVTADISQVSPKRLRNPRNGLIYYETEYDVILLFGLTELKAQIAWKENGVEKRSPAQVVYEQD' A
#
# COMPACT_ATOMS: atom_id res chain seq x y z
N MET A 1 -0.43 15.71 21.43
CA MET A 1 -1.49 14.93 20.77
C MET A 1 -1.33 15.17 19.28
N TYR A 2 -1.32 14.14 18.44
CA TYR A 2 -1.21 14.29 16.99
C TYR A 2 -2.62 14.23 16.37
N SER A 3 -2.87 15.04 15.34
CA SER A 3 -4.08 14.96 14.52
C SER A 3 -3.78 14.21 13.21
N THR A 4 -4.80 13.53 12.69
CA THR A 4 -4.73 12.91 11.36
C THR A 4 -4.95 14.00 10.32
N ALA A 5 -3.95 14.26 9.47
CA ALA A 5 -4.07 15.26 8.41
C ALA A 5 -4.85 14.73 7.18
N CYS A 6 -4.68 13.44 6.87
CA CYS A 6 -5.38 12.78 5.77
C CYS A 6 -5.34 11.25 5.93
N THR A 7 -6.25 10.58 5.25
CA THR A 7 -6.31 9.13 5.07
C THR A 7 -5.95 8.76 3.62
N VAL A 8 -5.13 7.72 3.44
CA VAL A 8 -4.78 7.18 2.11
C VAL A 8 -5.56 5.87 1.88
N THR A 9 -6.33 5.83 0.80
CA THR A 9 -7.13 4.64 0.41
C THR A 9 -6.65 4.13 -0.95
N ALA A 10 -6.41 2.82 -1.07
CA ALA A 10 -5.98 2.20 -2.32
C ALA A 10 -6.64 0.83 -2.53
N ASP A 11 -6.86 0.46 -3.79
CA ASP A 11 -7.26 -0.89 -4.18
C ASP A 11 -6.01 -1.76 -4.36
N ILE A 12 -5.83 -2.72 -3.45
CA ILE A 12 -4.71 -3.66 -3.45
C ILE A 12 -5.04 -5.01 -4.12
N SER A 13 -6.22 -5.15 -4.74
CA SER A 13 -6.64 -6.41 -5.39
C SER A 13 -5.71 -6.85 -6.52
N GLN A 14 -4.94 -5.92 -7.09
CA GLN A 14 -3.93 -6.19 -8.11
C GLN A 14 -2.62 -6.74 -7.54
N VAL A 15 -2.44 -6.70 -6.21
CA VAL A 15 -1.24 -7.25 -5.55
C VAL A 15 -1.52 -8.70 -5.18
N SER A 16 -0.95 -9.62 -5.95
CA SER A 16 -1.12 -11.06 -5.71
C SER A 16 -0.51 -11.48 -4.37
N PRO A 17 -1.28 -12.09 -3.46
CA PRO A 17 -0.75 -12.56 -2.18
C PRO A 17 0.19 -13.75 -2.38
N LYS A 18 1.31 -13.75 -1.65
CA LYS A 18 2.24 -14.88 -1.54
C LYS A 18 1.68 -15.87 -0.52
N ARG A 19 1.44 -17.11 -0.95
CA ARG A 19 1.13 -18.21 -0.03
C ARG A 19 2.41 -18.70 0.64
N LEU A 20 2.49 -18.51 1.95
CA LEU A 20 3.65 -18.85 2.76
C LEU A 20 3.29 -19.92 3.80
N ARG A 21 4.33 -20.59 4.30
CA ARG A 21 4.20 -21.57 5.39
C ARG A 21 5.04 -21.12 6.57
N ASN A 22 4.41 -21.05 7.74
CA ASN A 22 5.10 -20.66 8.96
C ASN A 22 6.11 -21.76 9.34
N PRO A 23 7.41 -21.45 9.47
CA PRO A 23 8.44 -22.45 9.71
C PRO A 23 8.36 -23.10 11.10
N ARG A 24 7.66 -22.48 12.07
CA ARG A 24 7.57 -22.99 13.45
C ARG A 24 6.43 -23.97 13.66
N ASN A 25 5.26 -23.71 13.07
CA ASN A 25 4.04 -24.50 13.30
C ASN A 25 3.47 -25.14 12.01
N GLY A 26 4.07 -24.85 10.85
CA GLY A 26 3.68 -25.43 9.57
C GLY A 26 2.36 -24.91 8.99
N LEU A 27 1.71 -23.92 9.63
CA LEU A 27 0.45 -23.34 9.17
C LEU A 27 0.66 -22.48 7.91
N ILE A 28 -0.34 -22.51 7.02
CA ILE A 28 -0.35 -21.70 5.79
C ILE A 28 -0.91 -20.32 6.12
N TYR A 29 -0.25 -19.28 5.60
CA TYR A 29 -0.75 -17.90 5.63
C TYR A 29 -0.51 -17.23 4.28
N TYR A 30 -1.14 -16.07 4.09
CA TYR A 30 -1.01 -15.27 2.87
C TYR A 30 -0.42 -13.92 3.24
N GLU A 31 0.57 -13.46 2.48
CA GLU A 31 1.25 -12.19 2.67
C GLU A 31 1.14 -11.35 1.41
N THR A 32 0.80 -10.08 1.57
CA THR A 32 0.79 -9.10 0.48
C THR A 32 1.81 -8.01 0.80
N GLU A 33 2.73 -7.78 -0.12
CA GLU A 33 3.84 -6.84 0.04
C GLU A 33 3.70 -5.71 -0.98
N TYR A 34 3.62 -4.48 -0.50
CA TYR A 34 3.52 -3.28 -1.32
C TYR A 34 4.09 -2.06 -0.56
N ASP A 35 4.53 -1.07 -1.32
CA ASP A 35 4.98 0.22 -0.82
C ASP A 35 3.88 1.26 -1.00
N VAL A 36 3.74 2.17 -0.03
CA VAL A 36 2.93 3.38 -0.18
C VAL A 36 3.87 4.54 -0.56
N ILE A 37 3.70 5.06 -1.76
CA ILE A 37 4.50 6.18 -2.27
C ILE A 37 3.72 7.46 -2.06
N LEU A 38 4.28 8.36 -1.25
CA LEU A 38 3.78 9.72 -1.08
C LEU A 38 4.56 10.67 -2.01
N LEU A 39 3.83 11.37 -2.87
CA LEU A 39 4.36 12.32 -3.84
C LEU A 39 3.98 13.73 -3.36
N PHE A 40 4.97 14.45 -2.84
CA PHE A 40 4.81 15.84 -2.41
C PHE A 40 5.07 16.76 -3.60
N GLY A 41 4.00 17.33 -4.17
CA GLY A 41 4.09 18.47 -5.06
C GLY A 41 4.23 19.78 -4.27
N LEU A 42 4.21 20.92 -4.96
CA LEU A 42 4.21 22.24 -4.30
C LEU A 42 2.96 22.45 -3.44
N THR A 43 1.79 22.14 -3.98
CA THR A 43 0.49 22.37 -3.32
C THR A 43 -0.36 21.10 -3.20
N GLU A 44 0.04 20.00 -3.83
CA GLU A 44 -0.74 18.77 -3.89
C GLU A 44 0.05 17.59 -3.31
N LEU A 45 -0.53 16.89 -2.34
CA LEU A 45 -0.11 15.55 -1.95
C LEU A 45 -0.84 14.51 -2.80
N LYS A 46 -0.09 13.62 -3.43
CA LYS A 46 -0.61 12.43 -4.13
C LYS A 46 -0.07 11.18 -3.49
N ALA A 47 -0.81 10.08 -3.61
CA ALA A 47 -0.38 8.78 -3.14
C ALA A 47 -0.48 7.73 -4.27
N GLN A 48 0.39 6.75 -4.23
CA GLN A 48 0.36 5.56 -5.09
C GLN A 48 0.71 4.35 -4.26
N ILE A 49 0.29 3.16 -4.72
CA ILE A 49 0.89 1.92 -4.25
C ILE A 49 1.84 1.37 -5.31
N ALA A 50 2.93 0.74 -4.88
CA ALA A 50 3.86 0.04 -5.74
C ALA A 50 4.12 -1.37 -5.23
N TRP A 51 4.32 -2.31 -6.13
CA TRP A 51 4.68 -3.69 -5.79
C TRP A 51 5.53 -4.29 -6.90
N LYS A 52 6.17 -5.42 -6.61
CA LYS A 52 6.91 -6.19 -7.63
C LYS A 52 6.09 -7.39 -8.07
N GLU A 53 5.87 -7.49 -9.37
CA GLU A 53 5.29 -8.65 -10.01
C GLU A 53 6.31 -9.22 -11.00
N ASN A 54 6.75 -10.46 -10.76
CA ASN A 54 7.78 -11.14 -11.57
C ASN A 54 9.06 -10.30 -11.75
N GLY A 55 9.48 -9.60 -10.69
CA GLY A 55 10.67 -8.74 -10.69
C GLY A 55 10.48 -7.36 -11.35
N VAL A 56 9.31 -7.10 -11.95
CA VAL A 56 8.97 -5.81 -12.56
C VAL A 56 8.14 -4.99 -11.58
N GLU A 57 8.51 -3.74 -11.37
CA GLU A 57 7.73 -2.82 -10.56
C GLU A 57 6.41 -2.47 -11.27
N LYS A 58 5.32 -2.57 -10.52
CA LYS A 58 3.97 -2.17 -10.89
C LYS A 58 3.53 -1.06 -9.94
N ARG A 59 2.63 -0.20 -10.42
CA ARG A 59 2.06 0.88 -9.63
C ARG A 59 0.57 1.01 -9.91
N SER A 60 -0.20 1.40 -8.91
CA SER A 60 -1.57 1.83 -9.09
C SER A 60 -1.86 3.10 -8.26
N PRO A 61 -2.86 3.90 -8.66
CA PRO A 61 -3.22 5.11 -7.94
C PRO A 61 -3.73 4.79 -6.52
N ALA A 62 -3.45 5.70 -5.57
CA ALA A 62 -4.11 5.75 -4.27
C ALA A 62 -4.75 7.13 -4.08
N GLN A 63 -5.87 7.18 -3.37
CA GLN A 63 -6.61 8.40 -3.09
C GLN A 63 -6.19 8.97 -1.73
N VAL A 64 -5.93 10.27 -1.69
CA VAL A 64 -5.72 11.03 -0.45
C VAL A 64 -7.05 11.71 -0.09
N VAL A 65 -7.57 11.41 1.09
CA VAL A 65 -8.80 12.01 1.65
C VAL A 65 -8.39 12.86 2.85
N TYR A 66 -8.55 14.18 2.76
CA TYR A 66 -8.25 15.09 3.86
C TYR A 66 -9.39 15.06 4.88
N GLU A 67 -9.04 15.08 6.16
CA GLU A 67 -10.04 15.32 7.21
C GLU A 67 -10.53 16.77 7.08
N GLN A 68 -11.85 16.97 7.18
CA GLN A 68 -12.42 18.32 7.25
C GLN A 68 -12.38 18.77 8.72
N ASP A 69 -11.76 19.92 8.97
CA ASP A 69 -11.75 20.57 10.29
C ASP A 69 -13.16 20.98 10.74
#